data_AF-A0A4Q0YBK1-F1
#
_entry.id   AF-A0A4Q0YBK1-F1
#
_cell.length_a   1.000
_cell.length_b   1.000
_cell.length_c   1.000
_cell.angle_alpha   90.00
_cell.angle_beta   90.00
_cell.angle_gamma   90.00
#
_symmetry.space_group_name_H-M   'P 1'
#
loop_
_entity.id
_entity.type
_entity.pdbx_description
1 polymer ?
#
loop_
_entity_poly.entity_id
_entity_poly.type
_entity_poly.pdbx_seq_one_letter_code
_entity_poly.pdbx_strand_id
1 'polypeptide(L)' 'MTAQDKELEQLHDDIVEDVEGLIEKYMSIVGWDVPENDEPEARKKIFNIIKETIKKIENEK' A
#
# COMPACT_ATOMS: atom_id res chain seq x y z
N MET A 1 -5.24 -12.64 25.67
CA MET A 1 -4.67 -12.80 24.32
C MET A 1 -5.04 -14.17 23.80
N THR A 2 -5.80 -14.21 22.71
CA THR A 2 -6.20 -15.43 22.00
C THR A 2 -5.07 -15.94 21.10
N ALA A 3 -5.17 -17.17 20.59
CA ALA A 3 -4.22 -17.66 19.58
C ALA A 3 -4.25 -16.80 18.30
N GLN A 4 -5.42 -16.26 17.96
CA GLN A 4 -5.61 -15.35 16.83
C GLN A 4 -4.91 -14.00 17.05
N ASP A 5 -4.99 -13.43 18.25
CA ASP A 5 -4.32 -12.17 18.57
C ASP A 5 -2.80 -12.29 18.38
N LYS A 6 -2.23 -13.43 18.79
CA LYS A 6 -0.79 -13.71 18.66
C LYS A 6 -0.36 -13.91 17.21
N GLU A 7 -1.19 -14.59 16.41
CA GLU A 7 -0.93 -14.74 14.97
C GLU A 7 -0.94 -13.38 14.26
N LEU A 8 -1.92 -12.53 14.57
CA LEU A 8 -2.02 -11.19 13.97
C LEU A 8 -0.88 -10.27 14.39
N GLU A 9 -0.37 -10.42 15.63
CA GLU A 9 0.83 -9.71 16.08
C GLU A 9 2.07 -10.14 15.28
N GLN A 10 2.19 -11.44 14.94
CA GLN A 10 3.29 -11.95 14.12
C GLN A 10 3.20 -11.50 12.66
N LEU A 11 1.98 -11.43 12.11
CA LEU A 11 1.73 -10.98 10.74
C LEU A 11 1.77 -9.46 10.57
N HIS A 12 1.84 -8.69 11.65
CA HIS A 12 1.76 -7.22 11.59
C HIS A 12 2.81 -6.64 10.64
N ASP A 13 4.06 -7.06 10.81
CA ASP A 13 5.18 -6.51 10.03
C ASP A 13 5.09 -6.92 8.55
N ASP A 14 4.67 -8.16 8.28
CA ASP A 14 4.42 -8.65 6.92
C ASP A 14 3.31 -7.83 6.22
N ILE A 15 2.22 -7.52 6.94
CA ILE A 15 1.12 -6.71 6.41
C ILE A 15 1.60 -5.28 6.09
N VAL A 16 2.45 -4.71 6.94
CA VAL A 16 3.04 -3.38 6.71
C VAL A 16 3.94 -3.41 5.47
N GLU A 17 4.82 -4.41 5.38
CA GLU A 17 5.73 -4.59 4.24
C GLU A 17 4.96 -4.77 2.93
N ASP A 18 3.87 -5.54 2.94
CA ASP A 18 3.02 -5.73 1.76
C ASP A 18 2.41 -4.40 1.29
N VAL A 19 1.92 -3.55 2.21
CA VAL A 19 1.34 -2.25 1.86
C VAL A 19 2.40 -1.29 1.34
N GLU A 20 3.61 -1.30 1.91
CA GLU A 20 4.75 -0.53 1.40
C GLU A 20 5.17 -1.03 0.01
N GLY A 21 5.21 -2.35 -0.18
CA GLY A 21 5.53 -3.00 -1.44
C GLY A 21 4.57 -2.63 -2.58
N LEU A 22 3.29 -2.37 -2.28
CA LEU A 22 2.34 -1.84 -3.27
C LEU A 22 2.78 -0.47 -3.80
N ILE A 23 3.27 0.42 -2.93
CA ILE A 23 3.72 1.75 -3.33
C ILE A 23 4.94 1.62 -4.26
N GLU A 24 5.94 0.86 -3.84
CA GLU A 24 7.19 0.70 -4.59
C GLU A 24 6.99 -0.02 -5.93
N LYS A 25 6.09 -1.01 -5.98
CA LYS A 25 5.69 -1.69 -7.22
C LYS A 25 5.12 -0.70 -8.24
N TYR A 26 4.16 0.13 -7.84
CA TYR A 26 3.52 1.07 -8.78
C TYR A 26 4.41 2.26 -9.11
N MET A 27 5.28 2.70 -8.18
CA MET A 27 6.32 3.68 -8.48
C MET A 27 7.27 3.18 -9.56
N SER A 28 7.69 1.92 -9.49
CA SER A 28 8.56 1.30 -10.50
C SER A 28 7.91 1.26 -11.89
N ILE A 29 6.63 0.88 -11.96
CA ILE A 29 5.87 0.86 -13.22
C ILE A 29 5.77 2.27 -13.82
N VAL A 30 5.37 3.26 -13.02
CA VAL A 30 5.24 4.65 -13.50
C VAL A 30 6.59 5.20 -13.95
N GLY A 31 7.67 4.90 -13.22
CA GLY A 31 9.03 5.32 -13.60
C GLY A 31 9.53 4.68 -14.90
N TRP A 32 9.06 3.48 -15.26
CA TRP A 32 9.38 2.86 -16.54
C TRP A 32 8.54 3.39 -17.70
N ASP A 33 7.26 3.70 -17.44
CA ASP A 33 6.31 4.06 -18.49
C ASP A 33 6.24 5.56 -18.77
N VAL A 34 6.78 6.41 -17.88
CA VAL A 34 6.70 7.88 -17.98
C VAL A 34 8.11 8.51 -18.04
N PRO A 35 8.57 8.95 -19.23
CA PRO A 35 9.91 9.52 -19.41
C PRO A 35 10.21 10.78 -18.57
N GLU A 36 9.19 11.57 -18.24
CA GLU A 36 9.28 12.78 -17.42
C GLU A 36 8.51 12.60 -16.10
N ASN A 37 8.69 11.44 -15.46
CA ASN A 37 7.98 11.12 -14.22
C ASN A 37 8.31 12.13 -13.11
N ASP A 38 7.29 12.81 -12.59
CA ASP A 38 7.36 13.52 -11.33
C ASP A 38 7.20 12.50 -10.19
N GLU A 39 8.31 11.92 -9.75
CA GLU A 39 8.34 10.87 -8.73
C GLU A 39 7.61 11.27 -7.43
N PRO A 40 7.80 12.47 -6.84
CA PRO A 40 7.03 12.91 -5.68
C PRO A 40 5.51 12.93 -5.92
N GLU A 41 5.06 13.46 -7.05
CA GLU A 41 3.63 13.55 -7.36
C GLU A 41 3.03 12.17 -7.68
N ALA A 42 3.78 11.30 -8.37
CA ALA A 42 3.40 9.91 -8.60
C ALA A 42 3.23 9.15 -7.28
N ARG A 43 4.21 9.25 -6.37
CA ARG A 43 4.16 8.61 -5.04
C ARG A 43 2.94 9.06 -4.25
N LYS A 44 2.67 10.37 -4.25
CA LYS A 44 1.50 10.95 -3.58
C LYS A 44 0.19 10.42 -4.16
N LYS A 45 0.07 10.34 -5.50
CA LYS A 45 -1.13 9.80 -6.17
C LYS A 45 -1.34 8.31 -5.86
N ILE A 46 -0.29 7.50 -5.97
CA ILE A 46 -0.33 6.06 -5.65
C ILE A 46 -0.78 5.85 -4.19
N PHE A 47 -0.18 6.59 -3.26
CA PHE A 47 -0.55 6.52 -1.85
C PHE A 47 -2.01 6.88 -1.59
N ASN A 48 -2.53 7.93 -2.27
CA ASN A 48 -3.93 8.32 -2.15
C ASN A 48 -4.87 7.23 -2.69
N ILE A 49 -4.54 6.60 -3.83
CA ILE A 49 -5.32 5.50 -4.40
C ILE A 49 -5.40 4.33 -3.41
N ILE A 50 -4.27 3.95 -2.79
CA ILE A 50 -4.23 2.87 -1.79
C ILE A 50 -5.11 3.23 -0.59
N LYS A 51 -5.00 4.45 -0.06
CA LYS A 51 -5.83 4.94 1.05
C LYS A 51 -7.32 4.92 0.74
N GLU A 52 -7.72 5.43 -0.42
CA GLU A 52 -9.11 5.45 -0.86
C GLU A 52 -9.66 4.02 -1.02
N THR A 53 -8.84 3.10 -1.52
CA THR A 53 -9.20 1.68 -1.65
C THR A 53 -9.43 1.04 -0.29
N ILE A 54 -8.52 1.23 0.67
CA ILE A 54 -8.68 0.71 2.05
C ILE A 54 -9.96 1.28 2.69
N LYS A 55 -10.18 2.59 2.56
CA LYS A 55 -11.38 3.25 3.08
C LYS A 55 -12.65 2.71 2.43
N LYS A 56 -12.63 2.39 1.14
CA LYS A 56 -13.78 1.77 0.46
C LYS A 56 -14.07 0.38 1.03
N ILE A 57 -13.04 -0.46 1.20
CA ILE A 57 -13.16 -1.81 1.80
C ILE A 57 -13.73 -1.73 3.22
N GLU A 58 -13.31 -0.73 4.02
CA GLU A 58 -13.84 -0.50 5.37
C GLU A 58 -15.34 -0.16 5.36
N ASN A 59 -15.78 0.64 4.39
CA ASN A 59 -17.18 1.08 4.26
C ASN A 59 -18.10 0.08 3.54
N GLU A 60 -17.56 -1.01 2.96
CA GLU A 60 -18.34 -2.07 2.31
C GLU A 60 -18.91 -3.11 3.30
N LYS A 61 -18.91 -2.80 4.61
CA LYS A 61 -19.44 -3.65 5.70
C LYS A 61 -20.70 -3.08 6.35
#